data_AF-A0A1K1LKC7-F1
#
_entry.id   AF-A0A1K1LKC7-F1
#
_cell.length_a   1.000
_cell.length_b   1.000
_cell.length_c   1.000
_cell.angle_alpha   90.00
_cell.angle_beta   90.00
_cell.angle_gamma   90.00
#
_symmetry.space_group_name_H-M   'P 1'
#
loop_
_entity.id
_entity.type
_entity.pdbx_description
1 polymer ?
#
loop_
_entity_poly.entity_id
_entity_poly.type
_entity_poly.pdbx_seq_one_letter_code
_entity_poly.pdbx_strand_id
1 'polypeptide(L)'
;MKRDIERTKKQLLEAAEKLMTDCDDPAEVTSRAITEAAGVNLAMINYCFGSREKLLAEVFSRLISKATAADTRFGEVMASELSPKDKLIELHVFMMSLMLKNIGIAKAVTRYILLERDLKTGMESLPFVMAHYGGNKSEEECRLLTFQLTSLNELAFLKYGELKQNAGIDLADEVQLRRFVTDNISRFLI
;
A
#
# COMPACT_ATOMS: atom_id res chain seq x y z
N MET A 1 -17.20 24.81 12.90
CA MET A 1 -17.35 23.35 13.12
C MET A 1 -16.81 22.52 11.95
N LYS A 2 -17.45 22.45 10.76
CA LYS A 2 -16.93 21.60 9.64
C LYS A 2 -15.53 22.03 9.14
N ARG A 3 -15.27 23.34 9.06
CA ARG A 3 -13.95 23.89 8.68
C ARG A 3 -12.86 23.58 9.72
N ASP A 4 -13.21 23.51 11.00
CA ASP A 4 -12.25 23.21 12.08
C ASP A 4 -11.87 21.73 12.10
N ILE A 5 -12.82 20.84 11.76
CA ILE A 5 -12.58 19.40 11.63
C ILE A 5 -11.66 19.10 10.45
N GLU A 6 -11.90 19.69 9.28
CA GLU A 6 -11.03 19.49 8.11
C GLU A 6 -9.63 20.05 8.34
N ARG A 7 -9.51 21.18 9.05
CA ARG A 7 -8.21 21.68 9.51
C ARG A 7 -7.51 20.68 10.44
N THR A 8 -8.25 20.13 11.41
CA THR A 8 -7.69 19.14 12.36
C THR A 8 -7.25 17.86 11.66
N LYS A 9 -8.05 17.35 10.71
CA LYS A 9 -7.66 16.21 9.86
C LYS A 9 -6.36 16.49 9.13
N LYS A 10 -6.24 17.66 8.50
CA LYS A 10 -5.02 18.07 7.79
C LYS A 10 -3.80 18.11 8.73
N GLN A 11 -3.93 18.71 9.92
CA GLN A 11 -2.85 18.76 10.91
C GLN A 11 -2.42 17.36 11.37
N LEU A 12 -3.38 16.47 11.64
CA LEU A 12 -3.10 15.09 12.02
C LEU A 12 -2.41 14.31 10.90
N LEU A 13 -2.86 14.48 9.65
CA LEU A 13 -2.23 13.85 8.49
C LEU A 13 -0.80 14.35 8.29
N GLU A 14 -0.56 15.65 8.36
CA GLU A 14 0.78 16.24 8.18
C GLU A 14 1.74 15.82 9.30
N ALA A 15 1.27 15.80 10.56
CA ALA A 15 2.06 15.35 11.70
C ALA A 15 2.39 13.86 11.62
N ALA A 16 1.40 13.02 11.30
CA ALA A 16 1.62 11.59 11.14
C ALA A 16 2.53 11.28 9.95
N GLU A 17 2.38 11.99 8.82
CA GLU A 17 3.28 11.86 7.67
C GLU A 17 4.72 12.18 8.05
N LYS A 18 4.95 13.31 8.71
CA LYS A 18 6.30 13.70 9.16
C LYS A 18 6.90 12.68 10.11
N LEU A 19 6.14 12.20 11.10
CA LEU A 19 6.63 11.18 12.03
C LEU A 19 6.93 9.86 11.30
N MET A 20 6.13 9.49 10.30
CA MET A 20 6.40 8.29 9.49
C MET A 20 7.64 8.44 8.59
N THR A 21 7.99 9.66 8.16
CA THR A 21 9.20 9.86 7.34
C THR A 21 10.47 10.05 8.16
N ASP A 22 10.33 10.57 9.38
CA ASP A 22 11.47 10.98 10.21
C ASP A 22 11.90 9.91 11.24
N CYS A 23 11.04 8.94 11.58
CA CYS A 23 11.35 7.90 12.57
C CYS A 23 11.92 6.62 11.94
N ASP A 24 12.98 6.08 12.55
CA ASP A 24 13.53 4.76 12.22
C ASP A 24 12.70 3.62 12.82
N ASP A 25 12.06 3.84 13.97
CA ASP A 25 11.19 2.86 14.64
C ASP A 25 9.69 3.23 14.51
N PRO A 26 8.88 2.39 13.82
CA PRO A 26 7.43 2.57 13.71
C PRO A 26 6.69 2.62 15.06
N ALA A 27 7.26 2.05 16.12
CA ALA A 27 6.69 2.08 17.46
C ALA A 27 6.63 3.51 18.03
N GLU A 28 7.46 4.43 17.54
CA GLU A 28 7.50 5.82 17.99
C GLU A 28 6.34 6.67 17.46
N VAL A 29 5.70 6.23 16.36
CA VAL A 29 4.58 6.93 15.71
C VAL A 29 3.27 6.73 16.50
N THR A 30 3.27 7.03 17.80
CA THR A 30 2.14 6.80 18.70
C THR A 30 1.04 7.86 18.54
N SER A 31 -0.18 7.56 18.99
CA SER A 31 -1.28 8.54 18.99
C SER A 31 -0.91 9.83 19.73
N ARG A 32 -0.16 9.71 20.85
CA ARG A 32 0.30 10.86 21.64
C ARG A 32 1.28 11.71 20.85
N ALA A 33 2.31 11.10 20.28
CA ALA A 33 3.31 11.79 19.46
C ALA A 33 2.66 12.53 18.28
N ILE A 34 1.73 11.88 17.58
CA ILE A 34 0.99 12.49 16.47
C ILE A 34 0.18 13.71 16.95
N THR A 35 -0.59 13.57 18.03
CA THR A 35 -1.44 14.68 18.50
C THR A 35 -0.66 15.83 19.10
N GLU A 36 0.48 15.54 19.74
CA GLU A 36 1.42 16.54 20.23
C GLU A 36 2.04 17.33 19.08
N ALA A 37 2.56 16.64 18.06
CA ALA A 37 3.11 17.27 16.86
C ALA A 37 2.06 18.07 16.07
N ALA A 38 0.81 17.60 16.03
CA ALA A 38 -0.30 18.31 15.38
C ALA A 38 -0.85 19.49 16.21
N GLY A 39 -0.53 19.57 17.50
CA GLY A 39 -1.08 20.57 18.43
C GLY A 39 -2.58 20.41 18.68
N VAL A 40 -3.08 19.16 18.74
CA VAL A 40 -4.50 18.86 18.90
C VAL A 40 -4.75 17.89 20.07
N ASN A 41 -6.01 17.78 20.50
CA ASN A 41 -6.39 16.85 21.56
C ASN A 41 -6.25 15.38 21.09
N LEU A 42 -5.76 14.49 21.96
CA LEU A 42 -5.59 13.04 21.72
C LEU A 42 -6.86 12.37 21.15
N ALA A 43 -8.05 12.77 21.62
CA ALA A 43 -9.33 12.23 21.16
C ALA A 43 -9.63 12.53 19.69
N MET A 44 -8.97 13.53 19.09
CA MET A 44 -9.21 13.94 17.71
C MET A 44 -8.81 12.87 16.70
N ILE A 45 -7.86 11.98 17.01
CA ILE A 45 -7.53 10.86 16.12
C ILE A 45 -8.76 9.97 15.94
N ASN A 46 -9.36 9.51 17.04
CA ASN A 46 -10.55 8.65 16.97
C ASN A 46 -11.74 9.39 16.36
N TYR A 47 -11.91 10.68 16.69
CA TYR A 47 -13.01 11.47 16.14
C TYR A 47 -12.87 11.69 14.62
N CYS A 48 -11.66 11.96 14.12
CA CYS A 48 -11.42 12.29 12.71
C CYS A 48 -11.23 11.05 11.83
N PHE A 49 -10.58 10.01 12.34
CA PHE A 49 -10.13 8.85 11.57
C PHE A 49 -10.67 7.52 12.11
N GLY A 50 -11.26 7.48 13.30
CA GLY A 50 -11.76 6.25 13.93
C GLY A 50 -10.69 5.49 14.71
N SER A 51 -9.46 5.42 14.19
CA SER A 51 -8.30 4.84 14.89
C SER A 51 -6.99 5.46 14.43
N ARG A 52 -5.92 5.22 15.19
CA ARG A 52 -4.55 5.59 14.79
C ARG A 52 -4.14 4.83 13.54
N GLU A 53 -4.42 3.55 13.48
CA GLU A 53 -4.04 2.67 12.38
C GLU A 53 -4.70 3.11 11.06
N LYS A 54 -5.96 3.57 11.11
CA LYS A 54 -6.64 4.14 9.94
C LYS A 54 -5.99 5.43 9.46
N LEU A 55 -5.61 6.32 10.37
CA LEU A 55 -4.82 7.52 10.04
C LEU A 55 -3.50 7.13 9.37
N LEU A 56 -2.75 6.18 9.94
CA LEU A 56 -1.47 5.74 9.36
C LEU A 56 -1.64 5.06 8.01
N ALA A 57 -2.72 4.30 7.79
CA ALA A 57 -3.04 3.72 6.49
C ALA A 57 -3.32 4.78 5.42
N GLU A 58 -4.05 5.83 5.77
CA GLU A 58 -4.30 6.96 4.87
C GLU A 58 -3.01 7.72 4.53
N VAL A 59 -2.16 7.98 5.52
CA VAL A 59 -0.83 8.58 5.31
C VAL A 59 0.04 7.69 4.43
N PHE A 60 0.07 6.38 4.69
CA PHE A 60 0.84 5.43 3.91
C PHE A 60 0.41 5.40 2.44
N SER A 61 -0.90 5.40 2.17
CA SER A 61 -1.43 5.52 0.81
C SER A 61 -0.96 6.81 0.13
N ARG A 62 -0.99 7.95 0.83
CA ARG A 62 -0.47 9.23 0.31
C ARG A 62 1.03 9.19 0.03
N LEU A 63 1.82 8.57 0.89
CA LEU A 63 3.27 8.41 0.71
C LEU A 63 3.58 7.56 -0.53
N ILE A 64 2.85 6.46 -0.72
CA ILE A 64 2.94 5.64 -1.93
C ILE A 64 2.60 6.48 -3.17
N SER A 65 1.48 7.20 -3.16
CA SER A 65 1.09 8.03 -4.31
C SER A 65 2.13 9.11 -4.63
N LYS A 66 2.78 9.70 -3.62
CA LYS A 66 3.89 10.64 -3.83
C LYS A 66 5.12 9.94 -4.42
N ALA A 67 5.46 8.75 -3.91
CA ALA A 67 6.60 7.98 -4.40
C ALA A 67 6.41 7.54 -5.85
N THR A 68 5.23 7.06 -6.23
CA THR A 68 4.92 6.70 -7.62
C THR A 68 4.92 7.91 -8.54
N ALA A 69 4.40 9.06 -8.09
CA ALA A 69 4.41 10.30 -8.88
C ALA A 69 5.82 10.91 -9.05
N ALA A 70 6.72 10.70 -8.09
CA ALA A 70 8.09 11.18 -8.15
C ALA A 70 9.01 10.26 -8.97
N ASP A 71 8.67 8.98 -9.13
CA ASP A 71 9.43 8.03 -9.92
C ASP A 71 9.09 8.18 -11.43
N THR A 72 9.92 8.95 -12.13
CA THR A 72 9.77 9.19 -13.58
C THR A 72 9.78 7.91 -14.39
N ARG A 73 10.63 6.94 -14.03
CA ARG A 73 10.70 5.64 -14.70
C ARG A 73 9.40 4.86 -14.50
N PHE A 74 8.83 4.87 -13.30
CA PHE A 74 7.54 4.26 -13.04
C PHE A 74 6.44 4.89 -13.91
N GLY A 75 6.42 6.23 -14.00
CA GLY A 75 5.51 6.96 -14.89
C GLY A 75 5.65 6.57 -16.37
N GLU A 76 6.88 6.51 -16.87
CA GLU A 76 7.18 6.08 -18.25
C GLU A 76 6.70 4.66 -18.54
N VAL A 77 6.93 3.72 -17.62
CA VAL A 77 6.48 2.33 -17.74
C VAL A 77 4.94 2.26 -17.77
N MET A 78 4.25 3.00 -16.90
CA MET A 78 2.78 3.04 -16.90
C MET A 78 2.20 3.70 -18.17
N ALA A 79 2.91 4.65 -18.77
CA ALA A 79 2.55 5.32 -20.01
C ALA A 79 2.93 4.55 -21.29
N SER A 80 3.78 3.51 -21.18
CA SER A 80 4.27 2.73 -22.32
C SER A 80 3.20 1.84 -22.99
N GLU A 81 3.55 1.22 -24.11
CA GLU A 81 2.73 0.24 -24.83
C GLU A 81 2.79 -1.18 -24.24
N LEU A 82 3.28 -1.33 -23.01
CA LEU A 82 3.25 -2.62 -22.31
C LEU A 82 1.82 -3.15 -22.18
N SER A 83 1.68 -4.48 -22.24
CA SER A 83 0.39 -5.13 -22.03
C SER A 83 -0.17 -4.79 -20.63
N PRO A 84 -1.49 -4.81 -20.43
CA PRO A 84 -2.07 -4.60 -19.09
C PRO A 84 -1.49 -5.54 -18.03
N LYS A 85 -1.18 -6.79 -18.41
CA LYS A 85 -0.55 -7.78 -17.53
C LYS A 85 0.87 -7.38 -17.14
N ASP A 86 1.66 -6.86 -18.08
CA ASP A 86 3.03 -6.41 -17.79
C ASP A 86 3.03 -5.14 -16.92
N LYS A 87 2.13 -4.19 -17.18
CA LYS A 87 1.96 -3.02 -16.30
C LYS A 87 1.54 -3.43 -14.89
N LEU A 88 0.69 -4.43 -14.77
CA LEU A 88 0.32 -5.00 -13.47
C LEU A 88 1.53 -5.61 -12.73
N ILE A 89 2.41 -6.31 -13.44
CA ILE A 89 3.67 -6.84 -12.89
C ILE A 89 4.53 -5.69 -12.37
N GLU A 90 4.77 -4.67 -13.19
CA GLU A 90 5.61 -3.53 -12.81
C GLU A 90 5.05 -2.77 -11.61
N LEU A 91 3.73 -2.58 -11.55
CA LEU A 91 3.05 -1.99 -10.40
C LEU A 91 3.30 -2.81 -9.13
N HIS A 92 3.05 -4.11 -9.14
CA HIS A 92 3.22 -4.92 -7.93
C HIS A 92 4.68 -5.09 -7.52
N VAL A 93 5.62 -5.19 -8.46
CA VAL A 93 7.06 -5.21 -8.17
C VAL A 93 7.49 -3.91 -7.52
N PHE A 94 7.10 -2.76 -8.08
CA PHE A 94 7.39 -1.45 -7.52
C PHE A 94 6.85 -1.32 -6.09
N MET A 95 5.57 -1.66 -5.90
CA MET A 95 4.90 -1.55 -4.61
C MET A 95 5.54 -2.42 -3.53
N MET A 96 5.80 -3.70 -3.84
CA MET A 96 6.45 -4.60 -2.88
C MET A 96 7.89 -4.17 -2.58
N SER A 97 8.62 -3.69 -3.59
CA SER A 97 9.98 -3.15 -3.40
C SER A 97 9.97 -1.95 -2.45
N LEU A 98 9.01 -1.04 -2.63
CA LEU A 98 8.86 0.13 -1.77
C LEU A 98 8.49 -0.27 -0.34
N MET A 99 7.61 -1.26 -0.16
CA MET A 99 7.24 -1.80 1.14
C MET A 99 8.43 -2.45 1.85
N LEU A 100 9.24 -3.21 1.14
CA LEU A 100 10.45 -3.85 1.69
C LEU A 100 11.53 -2.82 2.06
N LYS A 101 11.69 -1.75 1.27
CA LYS A 101 12.59 -0.64 1.61
C LYS A 101 12.15 0.11 2.87
N ASN A 102 10.84 0.16 3.15
CA ASN A 102 10.25 0.88 4.29
C ASN A 102 9.60 -0.08 5.30
N ILE A 103 10.27 -1.20 5.56
CA ILE A 103 9.66 -2.39 6.15
C ILE A 103 8.99 -2.17 7.50
N GLY A 104 9.56 -1.33 8.36
CA GLY A 104 9.02 -1.12 9.70
C GLY A 104 7.58 -0.61 9.62
N ILE A 105 7.42 0.55 8.98
CA ILE A 105 6.13 1.24 8.88
C ILE A 105 5.18 0.48 7.97
N ALA A 106 5.68 -0.02 6.84
CA ALA A 106 4.89 -0.83 5.93
C ALA A 106 4.31 -2.06 6.64
N LYS A 107 5.08 -2.79 7.46
CA LYS A 107 4.55 -3.94 8.23
C LYS A 107 3.45 -3.53 9.21
N ALA A 108 3.60 -2.42 9.90
CA ALA A 108 2.61 -1.96 10.87
C ALA A 108 1.28 -1.64 10.18
N VAL A 109 1.33 -0.95 9.04
CA VAL A 109 0.16 -0.53 8.28
C VAL A 109 -0.46 -1.67 7.49
N THR A 110 0.33 -2.53 6.82
CA THR A 110 -0.17 -3.63 6.00
C THR A 110 -0.99 -4.64 6.81
N ARG A 111 -0.66 -4.86 8.09
CA ARG A 111 -1.50 -5.71 8.98
C ARG A 111 -2.91 -5.14 9.15
N TYR A 112 -3.03 -3.83 9.30
CA TYR A 112 -4.32 -3.15 9.39
C TYR A 112 -5.06 -3.21 8.05
N ILE A 113 -4.38 -2.88 6.94
CA ILE A 113 -4.96 -2.91 5.60
C ILE A 113 -5.55 -4.28 5.28
N LEU A 114 -4.81 -5.37 5.54
CA LEU A 114 -5.26 -6.72 5.20
C LEU A 114 -6.55 -7.13 5.91
N LEU A 115 -6.79 -6.60 7.12
CA LEU A 115 -7.94 -6.96 7.96
C LEU A 115 -9.12 -5.98 7.82
N GLU A 116 -8.86 -4.72 7.49
CA GLU A 116 -9.83 -3.63 7.63
C GLU A 116 -10.16 -2.92 6.30
N ARG A 117 -9.41 -3.19 5.21
CA ARG A 117 -9.67 -2.59 3.89
C ARG A 117 -11.01 -3.06 3.34
N ASP A 118 -11.80 -2.11 2.83
CA ASP A 118 -12.99 -2.41 2.04
C ASP A 118 -12.63 -2.63 0.55
N LEU A 119 -13.53 -3.24 -0.23
CA LEU A 119 -13.32 -3.46 -1.66
C LEU A 119 -13.48 -2.20 -2.54
N LYS A 120 -13.54 -1.01 -1.92
CA LYS A 120 -13.64 0.27 -2.61
C LYS A 120 -12.29 1.01 -2.64
N THR A 121 -11.45 0.77 -1.64
CA THR A 121 -10.12 1.37 -1.48
C THR A 121 -9.02 0.35 -1.78
N GLY A 122 -7.79 0.81 -2.08
CA GLY A 122 -6.66 -0.10 -2.38
C GLY A 122 -6.84 -0.93 -3.66
N MET A 123 -7.44 -0.33 -4.68
CA MET A 123 -7.78 -0.94 -5.98
C MET A 123 -6.95 -0.35 -7.13
N GLU A 124 -5.72 0.08 -6.85
CA GLU A 124 -4.83 0.73 -7.83
C GLU A 124 -4.49 -0.19 -9.01
N SER A 125 -4.47 -1.50 -8.79
CA SER A 125 -4.26 -2.51 -9.84
C SER A 125 -5.50 -2.85 -10.66
N LEU A 126 -6.71 -2.49 -10.19
CA LEU A 126 -7.98 -2.86 -10.82
C LEU A 126 -8.08 -2.45 -12.31
N PRO A 127 -7.67 -1.23 -12.72
CA PRO A 127 -7.73 -0.84 -14.13
C PRO A 127 -6.95 -1.77 -15.06
N PHE A 128 -5.79 -2.28 -14.60
CA PHE A 128 -4.96 -3.20 -15.38
C PHE A 128 -5.57 -4.60 -15.46
N VAL A 129 -6.21 -5.06 -14.38
CA VAL A 129 -6.96 -6.33 -14.39
C VAL A 129 -8.15 -6.25 -15.36
N MET A 130 -8.93 -5.17 -15.30
CA MET A 130 -10.06 -4.97 -16.22
C MET A 130 -9.60 -4.88 -17.68
N ALA A 131 -8.54 -4.11 -17.94
CA ALA A 131 -7.97 -3.97 -19.28
C ALA A 131 -7.42 -5.29 -19.83
N HIS A 132 -6.84 -6.15 -18.98
CA HIS A 132 -6.36 -7.47 -19.38
C HIS A 132 -7.51 -8.35 -19.90
N TYR A 133 -8.64 -8.40 -19.19
CA TYR A 133 -9.77 -9.23 -19.59
C TYR A 133 -10.61 -8.61 -20.71
N GLY A 134 -10.49 -7.31 -20.99
CA GLY A 134 -11.14 -6.67 -22.14
C GLY A 134 -12.66 -6.82 -22.17
N GLY A 135 -13.31 -6.92 -21.01
CA GLY A 135 -14.75 -7.16 -20.88
C GLY A 135 -15.19 -8.62 -20.80
N ASN A 136 -14.27 -9.59 -20.90
CA ASN A 136 -14.57 -11.02 -20.74
C ASN A 136 -14.87 -11.43 -19.28
N LYS A 137 -14.73 -10.50 -18.33
CA LYS A 137 -15.08 -10.66 -16.92
C LYS A 137 -15.88 -9.46 -16.44
N SER A 138 -16.80 -9.69 -15.50
CA SER A 138 -17.54 -8.61 -14.84
C SER A 138 -16.60 -7.72 -13.99
N GLU A 139 -17.05 -6.53 -13.64
CA GLU A 139 -16.30 -5.65 -12.74
C GLU A 139 -16.12 -6.28 -11.37
N GLU A 140 -17.14 -6.96 -10.84
CA GLU A 140 -17.09 -7.69 -9.57
C GLU A 140 -16.05 -8.82 -9.60
N GLU A 141 -15.97 -9.57 -10.70
CA GLU A 141 -14.93 -10.58 -10.90
C GLU A 141 -13.53 -9.94 -10.92
N CYS A 142 -13.37 -8.81 -11.62
CA CYS A 142 -12.09 -8.08 -11.66
C CYS A 142 -11.69 -7.53 -10.27
N ARG A 143 -12.65 -7.05 -9.48
CA ARG A 143 -12.44 -6.61 -8.10
C ARG A 143 -12.03 -7.76 -7.19
N LEU A 144 -12.66 -8.93 -7.33
CA LEU A 144 -12.28 -10.12 -6.58
C LEU A 144 -10.84 -10.56 -6.91
N LEU A 145 -10.49 -10.63 -8.20
CA LEU A 145 -9.14 -10.97 -8.63
C LEU A 145 -8.10 -9.97 -8.12
N THR A 146 -8.42 -8.67 -8.19
CA THR A 146 -7.57 -7.60 -7.66
C THR A 146 -7.36 -7.76 -6.16
N PHE A 147 -8.43 -8.00 -5.39
CA PHE A 147 -8.36 -8.24 -3.96
C PHE A 147 -7.50 -9.46 -3.62
N GLN A 148 -7.69 -10.59 -4.32
CA GLN A 148 -6.93 -11.82 -4.10
C GLN A 148 -5.45 -11.63 -4.38
N LEU A 149 -5.11 -11.02 -5.52
CA LEU A 149 -3.74 -10.75 -5.92
C LEU A 149 -3.02 -9.81 -4.94
N THR A 150 -3.64 -8.67 -4.61
CA THR A 150 -3.05 -7.68 -3.71
C THR A 150 -2.88 -8.26 -2.30
N SER A 151 -3.88 -8.97 -1.78
CA SER A 151 -3.81 -9.59 -0.45
C SER A 151 -2.73 -10.68 -0.36
N LEU A 152 -2.53 -11.46 -1.43
CA LEU A 152 -1.45 -12.45 -1.47
C LEU A 152 -0.07 -11.79 -1.40
N ASN A 153 0.14 -10.72 -2.16
CA ASN A 153 1.40 -9.99 -2.17
C ASN A 153 1.67 -9.28 -0.83
N GLU A 154 0.64 -8.69 -0.21
CA GLU A 154 0.72 -8.10 1.13
C GLU A 154 1.05 -9.14 2.21
N LEU A 155 0.43 -10.32 2.15
CA LEU A 155 0.73 -11.41 3.07
C LEU A 155 2.16 -11.94 2.86
N ALA A 156 2.59 -12.08 1.61
CA ALA A 156 3.95 -12.48 1.26
C ALA A 156 4.98 -11.48 1.79
N PHE A 157 4.72 -10.18 1.67
CA PHE A 157 5.53 -9.14 2.29
C PHE A 157 5.59 -9.28 3.82
N LEU A 158 4.45 -9.46 4.51
CA LEU A 158 4.44 -9.64 5.96
C LEU A 158 5.22 -10.87 6.41
N LYS A 159 5.27 -11.90 5.57
CA LYS A 159 5.91 -13.20 5.80
C LYS A 159 7.23 -13.38 5.04
N TYR A 160 7.85 -12.30 4.52
CA TYR A 160 9.02 -12.43 3.64
C TYR A 160 10.19 -13.20 4.27
N GLY A 161 10.41 -13.05 5.58
CA GLY A 161 11.42 -13.82 6.32
C GLY A 161 11.10 -15.32 6.41
N GLU A 162 9.83 -15.67 6.61
CA GLU A 162 9.37 -17.06 6.60
C GLU A 162 9.49 -17.68 5.21
N LEU A 163 9.16 -16.92 4.16
CA LEU A 163 9.34 -17.36 2.77
C LEU A 163 10.80 -17.63 2.44
N LYS A 164 11.71 -16.77 2.90
CA LYS A 164 13.15 -16.99 2.73
C LYS A 164 13.61 -18.24 3.48
N GLN A 165 13.19 -18.41 4.73
CA GLN A 165 13.63 -19.51 5.58
C GLN A 165 13.07 -20.86 5.15
N ASN A 166 11.78 -20.92 4.79
CA ASN A 166 11.07 -22.19 4.64
C ASN A 166 10.69 -22.52 3.18
N ALA A 167 10.73 -21.53 2.27
CA ALA A 167 10.44 -21.74 0.85
C ALA A 167 11.62 -21.36 -0.07
N GLY A 168 12.73 -20.85 0.48
CA GLY A 168 13.89 -20.42 -0.29
C GLY A 168 13.62 -19.24 -1.23
N ILE A 169 12.58 -18.45 -0.95
CA ILE A 169 12.19 -17.28 -1.76
C ILE A 169 12.61 -16.02 -0.99
N ASP A 170 13.68 -15.37 -1.45
CA ASP A 170 14.13 -14.11 -0.87
C ASP A 170 13.48 -12.93 -1.58
N LEU A 171 12.39 -12.41 -1.00
CA LEU A 171 11.71 -11.23 -1.58
C LEU A 171 12.55 -9.95 -1.47
N ALA A 172 13.61 -9.90 -0.67
CA ALA A 172 14.52 -8.77 -0.63
C ALA A 172 15.50 -8.76 -1.82
N ASP A 173 15.62 -9.87 -2.55
CA ASP A 173 16.35 -9.95 -3.81
C ASP A 173 15.44 -9.51 -4.98
N GLU A 174 15.88 -8.52 -5.76
CA GLU A 174 15.04 -7.90 -6.80
C GLU A 174 14.62 -8.89 -7.90
N VAL A 175 15.50 -9.84 -8.26
CA VAL A 175 15.24 -10.84 -9.29
C VAL A 175 14.21 -11.84 -8.81
N GLN A 176 14.35 -12.34 -7.59
CA GLN A 176 13.41 -13.26 -6.96
C GLN A 176 12.06 -12.60 -6.67
N LEU A 177 12.04 -11.33 -6.22
CA LEU A 177 10.81 -10.57 -6.05
C LEU A 177 10.04 -10.44 -7.35
N ARG A 178 10.71 -10.04 -8.42
CA ARG A 178 10.10 -9.93 -9.75
C ARG A 178 9.54 -11.27 -10.21
N ARG A 179 10.32 -12.34 -10.10
CA ARG A 179 9.86 -13.70 -10.45
C ARG A 179 8.62 -14.10 -9.64
N PHE A 180 8.64 -13.88 -8.33
CA PHE A 180 7.51 -14.16 -7.44
C PHE A 180 6.24 -13.43 -7.88
N VAL A 181 6.33 -12.13 -8.17
CA VAL A 181 5.19 -11.32 -8.64
C VAL A 181 4.68 -11.80 -10.00
N THR A 182 5.59 -12.03 -10.97
CA THR A 182 5.23 -12.51 -12.31
C THR A 182 4.52 -13.86 -12.27
N ASP A 183 5.03 -14.80 -11.46
CA ASP A 183 4.44 -16.12 -11.29
C ASP A 183 3.04 -16.03 -10.67
N ASN A 184 2.87 -15.18 -9.65
CA ASN A 184 1.57 -14.98 -9.00
C ASN A 184 0.55 -14.35 -9.94
N ILE A 185 0.92 -13.27 -10.64
CA ILE A 185 0.02 -12.64 -11.61
C ILE A 185 -0.38 -13.63 -12.70
N SER A 186 0.56 -14.44 -13.19
CA SER A 186 0.25 -15.44 -14.21
C SER A 186 -0.67 -16.56 -13.72
N ARG A 187 -0.73 -16.84 -12.41
CA ARG A 187 -1.69 -17.79 -11.83
C ARG A 187 -3.12 -17.22 -11.74
N PHE A 188 -3.26 -15.91 -11.50
CA PHE A 188 -4.56 -15.26 -11.36
C PHE A 188 -5.14 -14.73 -12.69
N LEU A 189 -4.28 -14.35 -13.64
CA LEU A 189 -4.65 -13.82 -14.95
C LEU A 189 -4.33 -14.88 -16.02
N ILE A 190 -5.34 -15.70 -16.30
CA ILE A 190 -5.38 -16.76 -17.34
C ILE A 190 -5.86 -16.14 -18.66
#